data_AF-A0A820INH3-F1
#
_entry.id   AF-A0A820INH3-F1
#
_cell.length_a   1.000
_cell.length_b   1.000
_cell.length_c   1.000
_cell.angle_alpha   90.00
_cell.angle_beta   90.00
_cell.angle_gamma   90.00
#
_symmetry.space_group_name_H-M   'P 1'
#
loop_
_entity.id
_entity.type
_entity.pdbx_description
1 polymer ?
#
loop_
_entity_poly.entity_id
_entity_poly.type
_entity_poly.pdbx_seq_one_letter_code
_entity_poly.pdbx_strand_id
1 'polypeptide(L)'
;MPPNGINELICCFENNVALIHFVSTIDDALTLIQNETDKMIIFISSGTLGQVIIPTIVSNYTHVHSFYIFCTFIEYMSEWALERKYETIMKMYNHETDLLIRLVRDASNDLIKLGQSYMTLNDGESARKCFVTAQTLEIQANTTDTLHAPLLVRLKLLEGDNGLIQKARDMR
;
A
#
# COMPACT_ATOMS: atom_id res chain seq x y z
N MET A 1 13.19 15.90 25.57
CA MET A 1 13.51 14.63 24.89
C MET A 1 12.21 13.88 24.67
N PRO A 2 11.76 13.67 23.42
CA PRO A 2 10.60 12.83 23.18
C PRO A 2 10.98 11.36 23.44
N PRO A 3 10.01 10.50 23.80
CA PRO A 3 10.27 9.14 24.27
C PRO A 3 10.83 8.26 23.17
N ASN A 4 11.87 7.50 23.51
CA ASN A 4 12.38 6.39 22.71
C ASN A 4 11.29 5.33 22.53
N GLY A 5 10.90 5.07 21.29
CA GLY A 5 10.00 3.97 20.94
C GLY A 5 8.92 4.46 20.00
N ILE A 6 9.16 4.29 18.71
CA ILE A 6 8.18 4.59 17.68
C ILE A 6 7.88 3.26 16.98
N ASN A 7 6.63 2.83 17.12
CA ASN A 7 6.11 1.59 16.56
C ASN A 7 5.65 1.86 15.13
N GLU A 8 6.46 1.51 14.13
CA GLU A 8 6.16 1.76 12.73
C GLU A 8 6.17 0.47 11.90
N LEU A 9 5.19 0.38 11.01
CA LEU A 9 4.72 -0.82 10.32
C LEU A 9 5.24 -0.79 8.87
N ILE A 10 6.00 -1.78 8.42
CA ILE A 10 6.38 -1.88 7.00
C ILE A 10 5.63 -3.06 6.40
N CYS A 11 4.84 -2.82 5.36
CA CYS A 11 4.08 -3.86 4.64
C CYS A 11 4.76 -4.18 3.31
N CYS A 12 5.18 -5.43 3.08
CA CYS A 12 5.60 -5.89 1.76
C CYS A 12 4.58 -6.89 1.22
N PHE A 13 4.17 -6.75 -0.04
CA PHE A 13 3.27 -7.70 -0.70
C PHE A 13 4.04 -8.60 -1.67
N GLU A 14 4.19 -9.89 -1.32
CA GLU A 14 4.47 -10.95 -2.28
C GLU A 14 3.50 -12.12 -2.08
N ASN A 15 3.06 -12.72 -3.20
CA ASN A 15 2.55 -14.10 -3.31
C ASN A 15 1.73 -14.64 -2.12
N ASN A 16 0.63 -13.96 -1.80
CA ASN A 16 -0.36 -14.35 -0.77
C ASN A 16 0.15 -14.37 0.68
N VAL A 17 1.36 -13.90 0.99
CA VAL A 17 1.84 -13.72 2.37
C VAL A 17 2.51 -12.35 2.48
N ALA A 18 1.79 -11.37 3.03
CA ALA A 18 2.38 -10.08 3.36
C ALA A 18 3.33 -10.26 4.56
N LEU A 19 4.63 -10.02 4.35
CA LEU A 19 5.60 -9.97 5.44
C LEU A 19 5.53 -8.59 6.07
N ILE A 20 5.19 -8.58 7.36
CA ILE A 20 5.12 -7.38 8.16
C ILE A 20 6.34 -7.35 9.07
N HIS A 21 7.13 -6.29 8.96
CA HIS A 21 8.26 -6.04 9.84
C HIS A 21 7.99 -4.80 10.70
N PHE A 22 8.36 -4.92 11.97
CA PHE A 22 8.38 -3.81 12.91
C PHE A 22 9.83 -3.50 13.24
N VAL A 23 10.18 -2.23 13.10
CA VAL A 23 11.53 -1.72 13.39
C VAL A 23 11.40 -0.54 14.36
N SER A 24 12.34 -0.45 15.28
CA SER A 24 12.29 0.54 16.37
C SER A 24 13.27 1.71 16.15
N THR A 25 14.18 1.59 15.18
CA THR A 25 15.21 2.58 14.89
C THR A 25 15.31 2.86 13.39
N ILE A 26 15.84 4.04 13.04
CA ILE A 26 16.11 4.43 11.66
C ILE A 26 17.11 3.46 11.02
N ASP A 27 18.18 3.10 11.73
CA ASP A 27 19.23 2.22 11.21
C ASP A 27 18.70 0.81 10.91
N ASP A 28 17.84 0.27 11.78
CA ASP A 28 17.18 -1.02 11.54
C ASP A 28 16.27 -0.96 10.30
N ALA A 29 15.52 0.13 10.14
CA ALA A 29 14.67 0.34 8.99
C ALA A 29 15.46 0.40 7.68
N LEU A 30 16.56 1.16 7.65
CA LEU A 30 17.42 1.29 6.48
C LEU A 30 18.13 -0.03 6.16
N THR A 31 18.61 -0.75 7.17
CA THR A 31 19.23 -2.07 7.00
C THR A 31 18.23 -3.07 6.41
N LEU A 32 16.99 -3.07 6.90
CA LEU A 32 15.94 -3.93 6.36
C LEU A 32 15.62 -3.57 4.90
N ILE A 33 15.43 -2.29 4.58
CA ILE A 33 15.17 -1.83 3.21
C ILE A 33 16.32 -2.23 2.27
N GLN A 34 17.56 -2.13 2.75
CA GLN A 34 18.74 -2.49 1.98
C GLN A 34 18.84 -4.00 1.71
N ASN A 35 18.35 -4.85 2.62
CA ASN A 35 18.39 -6.29 2.47
C ASN A 35 17.26 -6.83 1.58
N GLU A 36 16.13 -6.13 1.52
CA GLU A 36 14.91 -6.56 0.83
C GLU A 36 14.78 -5.92 -0.57
N THR A 37 15.81 -6.09 -1.41
CA THR A 37 15.90 -5.43 -2.73
C THR A 37 15.01 -6.06 -3.82
N ASP A 38 14.63 -7.33 -3.65
CA ASP A 38 13.77 -8.09 -4.56
C ASP A 38 12.28 -7.86 -4.29
N LYS A 39 11.96 -7.06 -3.26
CA LYS A 39 10.62 -6.89 -2.73
C LYS A 39 10.06 -5.49 -2.97
N MET A 40 8.74 -5.43 -3.12
CA MET A 40 8.01 -4.16 -3.15
C MET A 40 7.71 -3.69 -1.72
N ILE A 41 8.40 -2.66 -1.27
CA ILE A 41 8.30 -2.18 0.11
C ILE A 41 7.26 -1.07 0.22
N ILE A 42 6.31 -1.20 1.15
CA ILE A 42 5.46 -0.11 1.64
C ILE A 42 5.95 0.30 3.02
N PHE A 43 6.40 1.55 3.12
CA PHE A 43 6.90 2.12 4.37
C PHE A 43 5.78 2.89 5.07
N ILE A 44 5.45 2.54 6.32
CA ILE A 44 4.48 3.29 7.12
C ILE A 44 5.21 3.90 8.32
N SER A 45 5.04 5.20 8.51
CA SER A 45 5.73 5.94 9.56
C SER A 45 4.82 6.98 10.23
N SER A 46 5.24 7.54 11.35
CA SER A 46 4.68 8.71 12.00
C SER A 46 5.13 9.97 11.26
N GLY A 47 4.41 11.08 11.45
CA GLY A 47 4.80 12.36 10.83
C GLY A 47 6.23 12.80 11.17
N THR A 48 6.61 12.66 12.45
CA THR A 48 7.92 13.10 12.94
C THR A 48 9.07 12.21 12.49
N LEU A 49 8.92 10.89 12.49
CA LEU A 49 9.98 10.02 11.94
C LEU A 49 10.03 10.08 10.44
N GLY A 50 8.87 10.10 9.78
CA GLY A 50 8.75 10.20 8.33
C GLY A 50 9.52 11.39 7.79
N GLN A 51 9.40 12.56 8.43
CA GLN A 51 10.13 13.77 8.07
C GLN A 51 11.66 13.57 8.06
N VAL A 52 12.18 12.75 8.96
CA VAL A 52 13.62 12.48 9.11
C VAL A 52 14.08 11.40 8.13
N ILE A 53 13.38 10.28 8.04
CA ILE A 53 13.85 9.08 7.33
C ILE A 53 13.49 9.07 5.84
N ILE A 54 12.30 9.55 5.46
CA ILE A 54 11.81 9.45 4.07
C ILE A 54 12.73 10.15 3.07
N PRO A 55 13.29 11.35 3.33
CA PRO A 55 14.23 11.97 2.40
C PRO A 55 15.44 11.08 2.09
N THR A 56 15.96 10.39 3.10
CA THR A 56 17.05 9.42 2.93
C THR A 56 16.58 8.21 2.12
N ILE A 57 15.39 7.69 2.41
CA ILE A 57 14.87 6.52 1.68
C ILE A 57 14.69 6.86 0.19
N VAL A 58 13.98 7.95 -0.11
CA VAL A 58 13.70 8.41 -1.48
C VAL A 58 14.99 8.65 -2.28
N SER A 59 16.03 9.17 -1.63
CA SER A 59 17.30 9.47 -2.31
C SER A 59 18.16 8.24 -2.61
N ASN A 60 17.99 7.13 -1.87
CA ASN A 60 18.91 6.00 -1.91
C ASN A 60 18.27 4.65 -2.29
N TYR A 61 16.95 4.50 -2.16
CA TYR A 61 16.26 3.22 -2.29
C TYR A 61 15.02 3.33 -3.18
N THR A 62 15.23 3.26 -4.48
CA THR A 62 14.16 3.43 -5.49
C THR A 62 13.16 2.28 -5.55
N HIS A 63 13.44 1.15 -4.90
CA HIS A 63 12.54 0.00 -4.81
C HIS A 63 11.47 0.14 -3.72
N VAL A 64 11.54 1.18 -2.89
CA VAL A 64 10.45 1.50 -1.96
C VAL A 64 9.30 2.13 -2.73
N HIS A 65 8.17 1.44 -2.72
CA HIS A 65 7.05 1.72 -3.62
C HIS A 65 6.15 2.85 -3.16
N SER A 66 5.88 2.92 -1.85
CA SER A 66 4.93 3.89 -1.31
C SER A 66 5.22 4.20 0.15
N PHE A 67 4.94 5.45 0.52
CA PHE A 67 5.08 5.95 1.88
C PHE A 67 3.70 6.29 2.44
N TYR A 68 3.40 5.81 3.64
CA TYR A 68 2.21 6.15 4.37
C TYR A 68 2.60 6.78 5.70
N ILE A 69 2.01 7.93 6.01
CA ILE A 69 2.28 8.64 7.24
C ILE A 69 1.02 8.67 8.09
N PHE A 70 1.13 8.24 9.34
CA PHE A 70 0.11 8.41 10.35
C PHE A 70 0.49 9.56 11.29
N CYS A 71 -0.32 10.62 11.32
CA CYS A 71 -0.03 11.77 12.17
C CYS A 71 -1.31 12.49 12.63
N THR A 72 -1.39 12.78 13.93
CA THR A 72 -2.55 13.49 14.52
C THR A 72 -2.75 14.90 13.95
N PHE A 73 -1.64 15.60 13.63
CA PHE A 73 -1.65 16.99 13.15
C PHE A 73 -1.24 17.07 11.68
N ILE A 74 -2.09 16.56 10.79
CA ILE A 74 -1.77 16.42 9.35
C ILE A 74 -1.47 17.76 8.68
N GLU A 75 -2.16 18.84 9.06
CA GLU A 75 -1.98 20.17 8.47
C GLU A 75 -0.53 20.65 8.62
N TYR A 76 0.01 20.57 9.85
CA TYR A 76 1.39 20.94 10.16
C TYR A 76 2.41 19.98 9.55
N MET A 77 2.10 18.67 9.55
CA MET A 77 3.02 17.66 9.04
C MET A 77 3.01 17.57 7.51
N SER A 78 2.02 18.13 6.82
CA SER A 78 1.97 18.13 5.36
C SER A 78 2.90 19.17 4.71
N GLU A 79 3.33 20.20 5.45
CA GLU A 79 4.15 21.27 4.89
C GLU A 79 5.49 20.76 4.35
N TRP A 80 6.22 19.96 5.13
CA TRP A 80 7.52 19.43 4.70
C TRP A 80 7.43 18.48 3.50
N ALA A 81 6.29 17.79 3.36
CA ALA A 81 5.97 16.90 2.25
C ALA A 81 5.79 17.68 0.95
N LEU A 82 5.02 18.77 1.03
CA LEU A 82 4.70 19.64 -0.10
C LEU A 82 5.95 20.41 -0.56
N GLU A 83 6.75 20.94 0.38
CA GLU A 83 8.02 21.61 0.08
C GLU A 83 8.97 20.72 -0.73
N ARG A 84 8.99 19.41 -0.42
CA ARG A 84 9.87 18.42 -1.07
C ARG A 84 9.24 17.74 -2.28
N LYS A 85 8.00 18.09 -2.62
CA LYS A 85 7.24 17.56 -3.75
C LYS A 85 6.98 16.04 -3.67
N TYR A 86 6.64 15.55 -2.48
CA TYR A 86 6.37 14.12 -2.24
C TYR A 86 4.90 13.72 -2.40
N GLU A 87 4.04 14.62 -2.90
CA GLU A 87 2.59 14.40 -3.04
C GLU A 87 2.21 13.17 -3.87
N THR A 88 3.09 12.70 -4.75
CA THR A 88 2.82 11.54 -5.62
C THR A 88 3.19 10.20 -4.98
N ILE A 89 4.12 10.19 -4.03
CA ILE A 89 4.69 8.98 -3.42
C ILE A 89 4.28 8.78 -1.95
N MET A 90 3.79 9.85 -1.32
CA MET A 90 3.45 9.85 0.10
C MET A 90 1.97 10.16 0.32
N LYS A 91 1.36 9.40 1.24
CA LYS A 91 -0.02 9.57 1.65
C LYS A 91 -0.07 9.77 3.17
N MET A 92 -0.73 10.82 3.63
CA MET A 92 -0.80 11.15 5.05
C MET A 92 -2.23 10.95 5.57
N TYR A 93 -2.37 10.44 6.79
CA TYR A 93 -3.64 10.14 7.45
C TYR A 93 -3.59 10.51 8.93
N ASN A 94 -4.69 11.05 9.46
CA ASN A 94 -4.86 11.37 10.89
C ASN A 94 -5.80 10.41 11.62
N HIS A 95 -6.46 9.50 10.90
CA HIS A 95 -7.29 8.44 11.45
C HIS A 95 -6.79 7.06 10.98
N GLU A 96 -6.69 6.12 11.92
CA GLU A 96 -6.16 4.77 11.67
C GLU A 96 -7.02 4.00 10.67
N THR A 97 -8.33 4.19 10.72
CA THR A 97 -9.29 3.55 9.83
C THR A 97 -9.09 4.00 8.39
N ASP A 98 -8.85 5.29 8.15
CA ASP A 98 -8.60 5.83 6.81
C ASP A 98 -7.28 5.30 6.24
N LEU A 99 -6.24 5.22 7.07
CA LEU A 99 -4.96 4.61 6.68
C LEU A 99 -5.15 3.15 6.28
N LEU A 100 -5.84 2.36 7.11
CA LEU A 100 -6.07 0.94 6.85
C LEU A 100 -6.88 0.74 5.56
N ILE A 101 -8.00 1.46 5.41
CA ILE A 101 -8.84 1.40 4.21
C ILE A 101 -8.02 1.77 2.97
N ARG A 102 -7.17 2.80 3.05
CA ARG A 102 -6.31 3.16 1.93
C ARG A 102 -5.32 2.04 1.61
N LEU A 103 -4.62 1.50 2.59
CA LEU A 103 -3.64 0.43 2.39
C LEU A 103 -4.30 -0.78 1.71
N VAL A 104 -5.48 -1.18 2.18
CA VAL A 104 -6.27 -2.28 1.59
C VAL A 104 -6.64 -1.97 0.14
N ARG A 105 -7.10 -0.74 -0.14
CA ARG A 105 -7.45 -0.30 -1.50
C ARG A 105 -6.24 -0.23 -2.42
N ASP A 106 -5.09 0.22 -1.95
CA ASP A 106 -3.88 0.28 -2.78
C ASP A 106 -3.33 -1.13 -3.05
N ALA A 107 -3.35 -2.04 -2.05
CA ALA A 107 -3.02 -3.45 -2.24
C ALA A 107 -3.94 -4.15 -3.25
N SER A 108 -5.24 -3.90 -3.19
CA SER A 108 -6.19 -4.41 -4.19
C SER A 108 -5.85 -3.94 -5.60
N ASN A 109 -5.49 -2.66 -5.75
CA ASN A 109 -5.11 -2.10 -7.03
C ASN A 109 -3.85 -2.74 -7.60
N ASP A 110 -2.86 -3.06 -6.76
CA ASP A 110 -1.64 -3.73 -7.21
C ASP A 110 -1.89 -5.18 -7.59
N LEU A 111 -2.80 -5.88 -6.87
CA LEU A 111 -3.29 -7.19 -7.29
C LEU A 111 -4.03 -7.13 -8.64
N ILE A 112 -4.80 -6.08 -8.91
CA ILE A 112 -5.44 -5.89 -10.22
C ILE A 112 -4.38 -5.75 -11.32
N LYS A 113 -3.35 -4.91 -11.12
CA LYS A 113 -2.27 -4.76 -12.11
C LYS A 113 -1.52 -6.08 -12.32
N LEU A 114 -1.19 -6.79 -11.25
CA LEU A 114 -0.52 -8.09 -11.32
C LEU A 114 -1.38 -9.11 -12.07
N GLY A 115 -2.68 -9.16 -11.77
CA GLY A 115 -3.62 -10.02 -12.49
C GLY A 115 -3.68 -9.69 -13.98
N GLN A 116 -3.66 -8.40 -14.34
CA GLN A 116 -3.58 -7.98 -15.74
C GLN A 116 -2.26 -8.40 -16.42
N SER A 117 -1.14 -8.36 -15.71
CA SER A 117 0.14 -8.91 -16.21
C SER A 117 0.06 -10.42 -16.44
N TYR A 118 -0.61 -11.18 -15.58
CA TYR A 118 -0.84 -12.61 -15.84
C TYR A 118 -1.73 -12.85 -17.07
N MET A 119 -2.72 -11.98 -17.31
CA MET A 119 -3.53 -12.04 -18.53
C MET A 119 -2.69 -11.85 -19.79
N THR A 120 -1.72 -10.92 -19.80
CA THR A 120 -0.84 -10.73 -20.98
C THR A 120 0.10 -11.91 -21.21
N LEU A 121 0.40 -12.67 -20.16
CA LEU A 121 1.16 -13.93 -20.22
C LEU A 121 0.27 -15.15 -20.52
N ASN A 122 -1.03 -14.94 -20.78
CA ASN A 122 -2.02 -15.99 -21.00
C ASN A 122 -2.15 -16.99 -19.83
N ASP A 123 -1.86 -16.56 -18.61
CA ASP A 123 -2.07 -17.31 -17.37
C ASP A 123 -3.37 -16.85 -16.70
N GLY A 124 -4.50 -17.35 -17.21
CA GLY A 124 -5.83 -17.02 -16.70
C GLY A 124 -6.05 -17.49 -15.26
N GLU A 125 -5.41 -18.57 -14.82
CA GLU A 125 -5.60 -19.07 -13.45
C GLU A 125 -4.97 -18.15 -12.41
N SER A 126 -3.71 -17.75 -12.61
CA SER A 126 -3.01 -16.81 -11.72
C SER A 126 -3.68 -15.44 -11.76
N ALA A 127 -4.07 -14.95 -12.94
CA ALA A 127 -4.82 -13.72 -13.08
C ALA A 127 -6.11 -13.73 -12.24
N ARG A 128 -6.89 -14.82 -12.34
CA ARG A 128 -8.14 -14.97 -11.60
C ARG A 128 -7.91 -14.96 -10.09
N LYS A 129 -6.85 -15.63 -9.60
CA LYS A 129 -6.49 -15.60 -8.16
C LYS A 129 -6.26 -14.17 -7.69
N CYS A 130 -5.48 -13.38 -8.44
CA CYS A 130 -5.25 -11.98 -8.12
C CYS A 130 -6.56 -11.17 -8.06
N PHE A 131 -7.43 -11.32 -9.07
CA PHE A 131 -8.68 -10.56 -9.14
C PHE A 131 -9.69 -10.91 -8.03
N VAL A 132 -9.78 -12.19 -7.65
CA VAL A 132 -10.65 -12.61 -6.53
C VAL A 132 -10.13 -12.08 -5.19
N THR A 133 -8.82 -12.11 -4.97
CA THR A 133 -8.22 -11.51 -3.76
C THR A 133 -8.46 -9.99 -3.74
N ALA A 134 -8.25 -9.30 -4.86
CA ALA A 134 -8.53 -7.88 -5.00
C ALA A 134 -10.00 -7.52 -4.70
N GLN A 135 -10.94 -8.34 -5.18
CA GLN A 135 -12.37 -8.18 -4.89
C GLN A 135 -12.65 -8.29 -3.39
N THR A 136 -12.08 -9.30 -2.74
CA THR A 136 -12.25 -9.53 -1.31
C THR A 136 -11.78 -8.32 -0.50
N LEU A 137 -10.62 -7.76 -0.86
CA LEU A 137 -10.08 -6.56 -0.23
C LEU A 137 -10.99 -5.33 -0.44
N GLU A 138 -11.53 -5.11 -1.63
CA GLU A 138 -12.44 -3.97 -1.89
C GLU A 138 -13.78 -4.11 -1.13
N ILE A 139 -14.31 -5.33 -1.01
CA ILE A 139 -15.51 -5.59 -0.18
C ILE A 139 -15.22 -5.29 1.29
N GLN A 140 -14.08 -5.76 1.80
CA GLN A 140 -13.66 -5.49 3.18
C GLN A 140 -13.47 -3.99 3.42
N ALA A 141 -12.75 -3.29 2.53
CA ALA A 141 -12.56 -1.85 2.61
C ALA A 141 -13.90 -1.10 2.66
N ASN A 142 -14.85 -1.43 1.78
CA ASN A 142 -16.18 -0.81 1.78
C ASN A 142 -17.04 -1.16 3.00
N THR A 143 -16.81 -2.33 3.63
CA THR A 143 -17.51 -2.71 4.86
C THR A 143 -16.94 -1.96 6.07
N THR A 144 -15.62 -1.75 6.09
CA THR A 144 -14.93 -1.02 7.17
C THR A 144 -15.12 0.49 7.07
N ASP A 145 -15.23 1.03 5.86
CA ASP A 145 -15.43 2.46 5.56
C ASP A 145 -16.88 2.88 5.88
N THR A 146 -17.16 3.09 7.18
CA THR A 146 -18.50 3.51 7.65
C THR A 146 -18.74 5.01 7.52
N LEU A 147 -17.68 5.79 7.26
CA LEU A 147 -17.72 7.25 7.21
C LEU A 147 -17.95 7.79 5.80
N HIS A 148 -17.54 7.05 4.78
CA HIS A 148 -17.65 7.47 3.39
C HIS A 148 -18.58 6.56 2.59
N ALA A 149 -19.07 7.06 1.46
CA ALA A 149 -19.82 6.24 0.52
C ALA A 149 -18.92 5.11 -0.04
N PRO A 150 -19.45 3.90 -0.27
CA PRO A 150 -18.67 2.78 -0.76
C PRO A 150 -18.04 3.11 -2.11
N LEU A 151 -16.75 2.81 -2.24
CA LEU A 151 -16.01 2.98 -3.48
C LEU A 151 -16.23 1.75 -4.37
N LEU A 152 -17.13 1.88 -5.33
CA LEU A 152 -17.55 0.75 -6.19
C LEU A 152 -16.81 0.66 -7.53
N VAL A 153 -15.96 1.63 -7.87
CA VAL A 153 -15.32 1.71 -9.20
C VAL A 153 -14.52 0.45 -9.53
N ARG A 154 -13.75 -0.06 -8.57
CA ARG A 154 -12.93 -1.27 -8.77
C ARG A 154 -13.73 -2.56 -8.67
N LEU A 155 -14.75 -2.62 -7.82
CA LEU A 155 -15.69 -3.75 -7.80
C LEU A 155 -16.36 -3.91 -9.16
N LYS A 156 -16.83 -2.81 -9.77
CA LYS A 156 -17.40 -2.81 -11.12
C LYS A 156 -16.42 -3.26 -12.21
N LEU A 157 -15.12 -3.01 -12.03
CA LEU A 157 -14.08 -3.48 -12.95
C LEU A 157 -13.84 -5.00 -12.82
N LEU A 158 -13.92 -5.51 -11.60
CA LEU A 158 -13.67 -6.92 -11.28
C LEU A 158 -14.86 -7.82 -11.62
N GLU A 159 -16.08 -7.33 -11.38
CA GLU A 159 -17.32 -8.08 -11.41
C GLU A 159 -18.10 -7.99 -12.74
N GLY A 160 -19.09 -8.88 -12.88
CA GLY A 160 -20.00 -8.94 -14.02
C GLY A 160 -19.49 -9.77 -15.19
N ASP A 161 -20.34 -9.96 -16.19
CA ASP A 161 -20.09 -10.85 -17.34
C ASP A 161 -18.88 -10.40 -18.18
N ASN A 162 -18.54 -9.11 -18.14
CA ASN A 162 -17.37 -8.53 -18.80
C ASN A 162 -16.26 -8.11 -17.82
N GLY A 163 -16.39 -8.49 -16.55
CA GLY A 163 -15.42 -8.19 -15.49
C GLY A 163 -14.11 -8.94 -15.66
N LEU A 164 -13.05 -8.45 -15.00
CA LEU A 164 -11.72 -9.06 -15.06
C LEU A 164 -11.71 -10.52 -14.55
N ILE A 165 -12.54 -10.84 -13.55
CA ILE A 165 -12.64 -12.20 -13.01
C ILE A 165 -13.18 -13.17 -14.06
N GLN A 166 -14.25 -12.77 -14.77
CA GLN A 166 -14.89 -13.62 -15.78
C GLN A 166 -13.97 -13.76 -17.00
N LYS A 167 -13.34 -12.67 -17.46
CA LYS A 167 -12.35 -12.71 -18.55
C LYS A 167 -11.19 -13.65 -18.24
N ALA A 168 -10.64 -13.62 -17.02
CA ALA A 168 -9.57 -14.52 -16.62
C ALA A 168 -10.01 -15.99 -16.60
N ARG A 169 -11.27 -16.24 -16.24
CA ARG A 169 -11.85 -17.59 -16.26
C ARG A 169 -12.02 -18.14 -17.68
N ASP A 170 -12.35 -17.29 -18.64
CA ASP A 170 -12.61 -17.67 -20.03
C ASP A 170 -11.33 -17.87 -20.85
N MET A 171 -10.20 -17.37 -20.37
CA MET A 171 -8.85 -17.54 -20.97
C MET A 171 -8.22 -18.92 -20.70
N ARG A 172 -9.01 -19.99 -20.60
CA ARG A 172 -8.50 -21.35 -20.42
C ARG A 172 -7.50 -21.76 -21.50
#